data_AF-A0AAP6EKB4-F1
#
_entry.id   AF-A0AAP6EKB4-F1
#
_cell.length_a   1.000
_cell.length_b   1.000
_cell.length_c   1.000
_cell.angle_alpha   90.00
_cell.angle_beta   90.00
_cell.angle_gamma   90.00
#
_symmetry.space_group_name_H-M   'P 1'
#
loop_
_entity.id
_entity.type
_entity.pdbx_description
1 polymer ?
#
loop_
_entity_poly.entity_id
_entity_poly.type
_entity_poly.pdbx_seq_one_letter_code
_entity_poly.pdbx_strand_id
1 'polypeptide(L)'
;MALAAFAVWMPTLVSVAWMTLVVGLGVLMGVVDGLSYVAYFAAGVAVLAGLALIPPLRRLALPVRMLVLGLLALPVPVGVVMWTAVMLG
;
A
#
# COMPACT_ATOMS: atom_id res chain seq x y z
N MET A 1 -17.04 4.61 -13.00
CA MET A 1 -15.92 5.22 -12.24
C MET A 1 -15.83 4.72 -10.81
N ALA A 2 -16.88 4.82 -9.98
CA ALA A 2 -16.85 4.28 -8.61
C ALA A 2 -16.55 2.77 -8.55
N LEU A 3 -17.19 1.97 -9.42
CA LEU A 3 -16.93 0.53 -9.53
C LEU A 3 -15.46 0.22 -9.93
N ALA A 4 -14.88 1.01 -10.82
CA ALA A 4 -13.50 0.83 -11.25
C ALA A 4 -12.52 1.20 -10.12
N ALA A 5 -12.78 2.29 -9.39
CA ALA A 5 -12.01 2.63 -8.21
C ALA A 5 -12.09 1.52 -7.15
N PHE A 6 -13.28 0.98 -6.92
CA PHE A 6 -13.48 -0.16 -6.01
C PHE A 6 -12.71 -1.41 -6.45
N ALA A 7 -12.77 -1.75 -7.74
CA ALA A 7 -12.06 -2.90 -8.31
C ALA A 7 -10.53 -2.77 -8.21
N VAL A 8 -10.00 -1.55 -8.15
CA VAL A 8 -8.57 -1.29 -7.94
C VAL A 8 -8.22 -1.36 -6.45
N TRP A 9 -8.98 -0.69 -5.59
CA TRP A 9 -8.65 -0.60 -4.16
C TRP A 9 -8.83 -1.92 -3.40
N MET A 10 -9.86 -2.71 -3.74
CA MET A 10 -10.11 -3.99 -3.06
C MET A 10 -8.92 -4.95 -3.12
N PRO A 11 -8.36 -5.30 -4.30
CA PRO A 11 -7.20 -6.18 -4.35
C PRO A 11 -5.97 -5.56 -3.68
N THR A 12 -5.78 -4.23 -3.74
CA THR A 12 -4.68 -3.56 -3.03
C THR A 12 -4.83 -3.71 -1.52
N LEU A 13 -6.01 -3.46 -0.96
CA LEU A 13 -6.28 -3.59 0.48
C LEU A 13 -6.18 -5.03 0.95
N VAL A 14 -6.71 -5.98 0.18
CA VAL A 14 -6.59 -7.42 0.47
C VAL A 14 -5.11 -7.84 0.48
N SER A 15 -4.33 -7.38 -0.50
CA SER A 15 -2.90 -7.69 -0.56
C SER A 15 -2.12 -7.07 0.60
N VAL A 16 -2.43 -5.83 0.97
CA VAL A 16 -1.84 -5.18 2.15
C VAL A 16 -2.18 -5.94 3.43
N ALA A 17 -3.46 -6.28 3.64
CA ALA A 17 -3.90 -7.03 4.82
C ALA A 17 -3.19 -8.39 4.93
N TRP A 18 -3.06 -9.10 3.80
CA TRP A 18 -2.31 -10.35 3.73
C TRP A 18 -0.83 -10.17 4.07
N MET A 19 -0.17 -9.15 3.49
CA MET A 19 1.23 -8.84 3.76
C MET A 19 1.46 -8.49 5.23
N THR A 20 0.59 -7.68 5.83
CA THR A 20 0.68 -7.33 7.26
C THR A 20 0.57 -8.58 8.14
N LEU A 21 -0.26 -9.54 7.77
CA LEU A 21 -0.38 -10.82 8.47
C LEU A 21 0.93 -11.63 8.36
N VAL A 22 1.46 -11.79 7.14
CA VAL A 22 2.72 -12.53 6.90
C VAL A 22 3.89 -11.91 7.67
N VAL A 23 4.04 -10.59 7.60
CA VAL A 23 5.08 -9.88 8.35
C VAL A 23 4.84 -9.99 9.85
N GLY A 24 3.60 -9.87 10.32
CA GLY A 24 3.25 -10.05 11.73
C GLY A 24 3.65 -11.42 12.26
N LEU A 25 3.43 -12.49 11.49
CA LEU A 25 3.93 -13.83 11.83
C LEU A 25 5.46 -13.88 11.83
N GLY A 26 6.12 -13.26 10.85
CA GLY A 26 7.58 -13.16 10.81
C GLY A 26 8.17 -12.46 12.03
N VAL A 27 7.53 -11.40 12.52
CA VAL A 27 7.92 -10.68 13.74
C VAL A 27 7.72 -11.56 14.98
N LEU A 28 6.57 -12.22 15.10
CA LEU A 28 6.27 -13.11 16.24
C LEU A 28 7.25 -14.30 16.33
N MET A 29 7.73 -14.78 15.19
CA MET A 29 8.73 -15.85 15.11
C MET A 29 10.17 -15.35 15.24
N GLY A 30 10.39 -14.04 15.40
CA GLY A 30 11.71 -13.43 15.55
C GLY A 30 12.56 -13.39 14.27
N VAL A 31 11.93 -13.52 13.10
CA VAL A 31 12.60 -13.62 11.79
C VAL A 31 12.68 -12.26 11.09
N VAL A 32 11.75 -11.34 11.37
CA VAL A 32 11.63 -10.05 10.68
C VAL A 32 11.60 -8.89 11.69
N ASP A 33 12.26 -7.78 11.39
CA ASP A 33 12.11 -6.53 12.14
C ASP A 33 10.81 -5.81 11.76
N GLY A 34 9.86 -5.74 12.69
CA GLY A 34 8.58 -5.09 12.49
C GLY A 34 8.66 -3.58 12.36
N LEU A 35 9.68 -2.92 12.94
CA LEU A 35 9.81 -1.46 12.88
C LEU A 35 10.11 -0.99 11.47
N SER A 36 11.01 -1.68 10.76
CA SER A 36 11.31 -1.39 9.37
C SER A 36 10.07 -1.51 8.47
N TYR A 37 9.25 -2.56 8.66
CA TYR A 37 7.99 -2.73 7.93
C TYR A 37 7.00 -1.59 8.18
N VAL A 38 6.80 -1.22 9.45
CA VAL A 38 5.91 -0.11 9.82
C VAL A 38 6.40 1.20 9.21
N ALA A 39 7.71 1.45 9.22
CA ALA A 39 8.29 2.65 8.62
C ALA A 39 8.06 2.69 7.10
N TYR A 40 8.29 1.58 6.38
CA TYR A 40 8.02 1.47 4.95
C TYR A 40 6.53 1.69 4.62
N PHE A 41 5.64 1.06 5.39
CA PHE A 41 4.21 1.19 5.19
C PHE A 41 3.72 2.63 5.46
N ALA A 42 4.16 3.24 6.56
CA ALA A 42 3.84 4.61 6.92
C ALA A 42 4.34 5.61 5.87
N ALA A 43 5.55 5.41 5.33
CA ALA A 43 6.09 6.23 4.25
C ALA A 43 5.21 6.15 2.98
N GLY A 44 4.78 4.94 2.59
CA GLY A 44 3.88 4.76 1.45
C GLY A 44 2.53 5.47 1.65
N VAL A 45 1.94 5.35 2.84
CA VAL A 45 0.69 6.06 3.18
C VAL A 45 0.89 7.58 3.17
N ALA A 46 2.00 8.08 3.72
CA ALA A 46 2.31 9.50 3.72
C ALA A 46 2.49 10.06 2.30
N VAL A 47 3.13 9.31 1.40
CA VAL A 47 3.27 9.68 -0.02
C VAL A 47 1.91 9.74 -0.70
N LEU A 48 1.06 8.72 -0.53
CA LEU A 48 -0.29 8.71 -1.10
C LEU A 48 -1.15 9.86 -0.56
N ALA A 49 -1.08 10.13 0.75
CA ALA A 49 -1.76 11.25 1.39
C ALA A 49 -1.27 12.59 0.84
N GLY A 50 0.05 12.76 0.69
CA GLY A 50 0.67 13.95 0.10
C GLY A 50 0.21 14.17 -1.34
N LEU A 51 0.25 13.12 -2.18
CA LEU A 51 -0.25 13.15 -3.56
C LEU A 51 -1.71 13.56 -3.61
N ALA A 52 -2.53 13.02 -2.71
CA ALA A 52 -3.94 13.35 -2.63
C ALA A 52 -4.19 14.86 -2.36
N LEU A 53 -3.22 15.60 -1.83
CA LEU A 53 -3.34 17.04 -1.51
C LEU A 53 -2.81 17.97 -2.62
N ILE A 54 -2.10 17.45 -3.62
CA ILE A 54 -1.53 18.28 -4.70
C ILE A 54 -2.69 18.86 -5.54
N PRO A 55 -2.64 20.13 -5.97
CA PRO A 55 -3.71 20.78 -6.73
C PRO A 55 -4.32 20.01 -7.92
N PRO A 56 -3.56 19.31 -8.79
CA PRO A 56 -4.16 18.61 -9.93
C PRO A 56 -5.03 17.43 -9.47
N LEU A 57 -4.64 16.72 -8.41
CA LEU A 57 -5.41 15.59 -7.86
C LEU A 57 -6.62 16.05 -7.04
N ARG A 58 -6.47 17.16 -6.29
CA ARG A 58 -7.56 17.75 -5.49
C ARG A 58 -8.71 18.29 -6.32
N ARG A 59 -8.44 18.73 -7.55
CA ARG A 59 -9.45 19.26 -8.48
C ARG A 59 -10.24 18.17 -9.20
N LEU A 60 -9.80 16.91 -9.14
CA LEU A 60 -10.52 15.79 -9.75
C LEU A 60 -11.78 15.44 -8.95
N ALA A 61 -12.81 14.96 -9.66
CA ALA A 61 -13.96 14.34 -9.02
C ALA A 61 -13.51 13.16 -8.13
N LEU A 62 -14.14 13.01 -6.97
CA LEU A 62 -13.79 11.97 -5.98
C LEU A 62 -13.55 10.56 -6.57
N PRO A 63 -14.42 10.01 -7.44
CA PRO A 63 -14.20 8.67 -7.97
C PRO A 63 -12.99 8.58 -8.91
N VAL A 64 -12.65 9.66 -9.62
CA VAL A 64 -11.46 9.72 -10.50
C VAL A 64 -10.21 9.85 -9.65
N ARG A 65 -10.24 10.69 -8.61
CA ARG A 65 -9.15 10.83 -7.63
C ARG A 65 -8.85 9.49 -6.95
N MET A 66 -9.89 8.76 -6.53
CA MET A 66 -9.74 7.43 -5.93
C MET A 66 -9.14 6.42 -6.91
N LEU A 67 -9.57 6.42 -8.18
CA LEU A 67 -8.98 5.55 -9.21
C LEU A 67 -7.47 5.83 -9.37
N VAL A 68 -7.08 7.09 -9.50
CA VAL A 68 -5.68 7.48 -9.69
C VAL A 68 -4.83 7.11 -8.48
N LEU A 69 -5.29 7.39 -7.27
CA LEU A 69 -4.59 7.02 -6.04
C LEU A 69 -4.49 5.49 -5.89
N GLY A 70 -5.52 4.75 -6.27
CA GLY A 70 -5.51 3.28 -6.25
C GLY A 70 -4.49 2.70 -7.23
N LEU A 71 -4.40 3.25 -8.45
CA LEU A 71 -3.38 2.84 -9.42
C LEU A 71 -1.96 3.12 -8.94
N LEU A 72 -1.76 4.24 -8.23
CA LEU A 72 -0.47 4.57 -7.62
C LEU A 72 -0.14 3.70 -6.40
N ALA A 73 -1.15 3.12 -5.75
CA ALA A 73 -0.99 2.19 -4.62
C ALA A 73 -0.74 0.73 -5.08
N LEU A 74 -1.04 0.40 -6.33
CA LEU A 74 -0.88 -0.94 -6.90
C LEU A 74 0.53 -1.56 -6.82
N PRO A 75 1.65 -0.81 -6.95
CA PRO A 75 2.98 -1.36 -6.79
C PRO A 75 3.39 -1.56 -5.32
N VAL A 76 2.63 -1.04 -4.35
CA VAL A 76 2.98 -1.17 -2.91
C VAL A 76 3.05 -2.64 -2.46
N PRO A 77 2.05 -3.51 -2.76
CA PRO A 77 2.16 -4.93 -2.45
C PRO A 77 3.37 -5.61 -3.10
N VAL A 78 3.71 -5.23 -4.34
CA VAL A 78 4.87 -5.80 -5.06
C VAL A 78 6.19 -5.41 -4.37
N GLY A 79 6.33 -4.16 -3.96
CA GLY A 79 7.50 -3.69 -3.21
C GLY A 79 7.67 -4.39 -1.86
N VAL A 80 6.57 -4.63 -1.15
CA VAL A 80 6.60 -5.38 0.12
C VAL A 80 7.01 -6.84 -0.11
N VAL A 81 6.47 -7.50 -1.15
CA VAL A 81 6.87 -8.87 -1.52
C VAL A 81 8.38 -8.94 -1.81
N MET A 82 8.90 -8.02 -2.63
CA MET A 82 10.33 -7.96 -2.93
C MET A 82 11.18 -7.75 -1.67
N TRP A 83 10.76 -6.85 -0.76
CA TRP A 83 11.44 -6.63 0.50
C TRP A 83 11.44 -7.89 1.39
N THR A 84 10.28 -8.55 1.53
CA THR A 84 10.19 -9.81 2.29
C THR A 84 11.05 -10.91 1.68
N ALA A 85 11.13 -11.01 0.35
CA ALA A 85 11.97 -11.99 -0.32
C ALA A 85 13.47 -11.75 -0.07
N VAL A 86 13.91 -10.48 -0.03
CA VAL A 86 15.30 -10.12 0.28
C VAL A 86 15.66 -10.37 1.74
N MET A 87 14.72 -10.18 2.67
CA MET A 87 14.97 -10.40 4.10
C MET A 87 14.92 -11.89 4.52
N LEU A 88 14.20 -12.72 3.76
CA LEU A 88 13.98 -14.13 4.08
C LEU A 88 14.85 -15.11 3.26
N GLY A 89 15.50 -14.65 2.19
CA GLY A 89 16.41 -15.43 1.34
C GLY A 89 17.87 -15.14 1.66
#